data_AF-A0AAD7HED8-F1
#
_entry.id   AF-A0AAD7HED8-F1
#
_cell.length_a   1.000
_cell.length_b   1.000
_cell.length_c   1.000
_cell.angle_alpha   90.00
_cell.angle_beta   90.00
_cell.angle_gamma   90.00
#
_symmetry.space_group_name_H-M   'P 1'
#
loop_
_entity.id
_entity.type
_entity.pdbx_description
1 polymer ?
#
loop_
_entity_poly.entity_id
_entity_poly.type
_entity_poly.pdbx_seq_one_letter_code
_entity_poly.pdbx_strand_id
1 'polypeptide(L)'
;MPPAYNIDELPFGVEGPDSPTKEHHDLFETRSVVSTTSSTQSSVPPPTMFRGKRILLISVAIFIFLASLLVGLFAQIFVTHEYLRRGQEIITAAPLGPTLAIVHVLTVFLLLTFPFVVGLQSYRLAWAWLKASVDNGHNRPTPFQLGIIMKLLSGANFSALWEGSKYMYGLGSTKRSSYRPPLFRGAMLVLGLALLLVYGFVVLDIALSFASTTISFSQFNEYEGTWPQMSRQINTSMCATSSGAVASGINLCGLEVPGSTPFAASLPEGLRTLTNNSDTNAVAFGNDGTAIIIPAIIPEDISYYGTSYGVLSDCESITSECIGSGPSYGSGSSLTLSCPASASFNAELNASTGAYPFGVLDEDGDQYATPYLVNSNPFNFGGVVLSQAYTSDPDTFVGDTGFFTHSNVAYNVLSCSVTVRSVSYVYFNGTFTIDPSNTMTASDPGITRRIAAMTTAAFLSERIPAAVDGAGLEDGDYASSFGRELSRELIAFTASLYSPDAPEELQRVTPILGSRLSLPVLAVMALITSVYGAFLLFLTASAVLASSASPYTLLARKRLAEPLTAVHAAYARAEPHRTWEQSNQRLFSTETGSDRLSVGPTTSATGGLAFGVSRAVGAPST
;
A
#
# COMPACT_ATOMS: atom_id res chain seq x y z
N MET A 1 -13.28 -11.74 50.68
CA MET A 1 -14.06 -10.70 51.37
C MET A 1 -13.29 -10.27 52.61
N PRO A 2 -12.81 -9.02 52.71
CA PRO A 2 -12.32 -8.48 53.98
C PRO A 2 -13.51 -7.98 54.82
N PRO A 3 -13.40 -7.95 56.17
CA PRO A 3 -14.51 -7.58 57.04
C PRO A 3 -14.87 -6.10 56.87
N ALA A 4 -16.18 -5.81 56.94
CA ALA A 4 -16.71 -4.46 56.98
C ALA A 4 -16.31 -3.81 58.31
N TYR A 5 -15.69 -2.63 58.23
CA TYR A 5 -15.35 -1.82 59.40
C TYR A 5 -16.63 -1.19 59.96
N ASN A 6 -16.93 -1.47 61.23
CA ASN A 6 -18.02 -0.83 61.96
C ASN A 6 -17.51 0.49 62.57
N ILE A 7 -18.17 1.61 62.27
CA ILE A 7 -17.73 2.97 62.64
C ILE A 7 -18.16 3.33 64.08
N ASP A 8 -19.00 2.50 64.70
CA ASP A 8 -19.59 2.78 66.02
C ASP A 8 -18.69 2.39 67.22
N GLU A 9 -17.47 1.86 67.00
CA GLU A 9 -16.55 1.40 68.06
C GLU A 9 -15.38 2.35 68.37
N LEU A 10 -15.52 3.66 68.12
CA LEU A 10 -14.55 4.62 68.67
C LEU A 10 -14.82 4.85 70.17
N PRO A 11 -13.84 4.63 71.08
CA PRO A 11 -14.05 4.84 72.50
C PRO A 11 -14.20 6.34 72.78
N PHE A 12 -15.39 6.74 73.22
CA PHE A 12 -15.60 8.02 73.88
C PHE A 12 -14.91 7.96 75.25
N GLY A 13 -13.75 8.62 75.35
CA GLY A 13 -13.05 8.83 76.62
C GLY A 13 -13.89 9.74 77.53
N VAL A 14 -14.24 9.19 78.69
CA VAL A 14 -14.93 9.86 79.80
C VAL A 14 -13.96 10.79 80.54
N GLU A 15 -14.53 11.92 80.96
CA GLU A 15 -13.91 13.08 81.63
C GLU A 15 -13.09 12.75 82.88
N GLY A 16 -11.98 13.46 83.05
CA GLY A 16 -11.32 13.71 84.33
C GLY A 16 -11.06 15.20 84.49
N PRO A 17 -11.32 15.82 85.66
CA PRO A 17 -11.10 17.24 85.87
C PRO A 17 -9.68 17.46 86.39
N ASP A 18 -8.82 18.08 85.58
CA ASP A 18 -7.67 18.82 86.10
C ASP A 18 -7.46 20.08 85.26
N SER A 19 -7.34 21.20 85.97
CA SER A 19 -7.23 22.54 85.45
C SER A 19 -6.02 22.71 84.53
N PRO A 20 -6.13 23.42 83.39
CA PRO A 20 -4.95 23.83 82.66
C PRO A 20 -4.31 25.03 83.36
N THR A 21 -3.09 24.82 83.86
CA THR A 21 -2.12 25.88 84.08
C THR A 21 -1.92 26.65 82.78
N LYS A 22 -2.21 27.96 82.83
CA LYS A 22 -1.85 28.92 81.78
C LYS A 22 -0.34 29.05 81.74
N GLU A 23 0.31 28.48 80.73
CA GLU A 23 1.58 28.99 80.23
C GLU A 23 1.32 29.90 79.02
N HIS A 24 1.56 31.20 79.25
CA HIS A 24 1.64 32.21 78.21
C HIS A 24 2.97 32.06 77.48
N HIS A 25 2.92 31.65 76.21
CA HIS A 25 3.90 32.07 75.22
C HIS A 25 3.17 32.75 74.06
N ASP A 26 3.25 34.07 74.06
CA ASP A 26 2.89 34.93 72.94
C ASP A 26 3.79 34.63 71.74
N LEU A 27 3.17 34.17 70.64
CA LEU A 27 3.18 34.81 69.32
C LEU A 27 2.65 33.80 68.27
N PHE A 28 1.51 34.16 67.69
CA PHE A 28 0.77 33.52 66.59
C PHE A 28 -0.19 32.38 66.94
N GLU A 29 -1.42 32.81 67.21
CA GLU A 29 -2.65 32.02 67.11
C GLU A 29 -2.72 31.30 65.76
N THR A 30 -2.74 29.97 65.77
CA THR A 30 -2.94 29.14 64.58
C THR A 30 -4.39 29.24 64.14
N ARG A 31 -4.71 30.21 63.27
CA ARG A 31 -5.92 30.13 62.45
C ARG A 31 -5.73 29.03 61.42
N SER A 32 -6.39 27.89 61.64
CA SER A 32 -6.74 27.01 60.53
C SER A 32 -7.51 27.86 59.52
N VAL A 33 -7.07 27.88 58.26
CA VAL A 33 -7.84 28.52 57.18
C VAL A 33 -9.03 27.61 56.90
N VAL A 34 -10.02 27.67 57.78
CA VAL A 34 -11.37 27.21 57.50
C VAL A 34 -11.89 28.19 56.47
N SER A 35 -12.18 27.73 55.25
CA SER A 35 -13.06 28.50 54.37
C SER A 35 -14.44 28.51 55.05
N THR A 36 -14.68 29.50 55.89
CA THR A 36 -15.99 29.76 56.46
C THR A 36 -16.86 30.38 55.37
N THR A 37 -17.36 29.55 54.45
CA THR A 37 -18.65 29.83 53.85
C THR A 37 -19.69 29.63 54.96
N SER A 38 -20.21 30.73 55.46
CA SER A 38 -21.26 30.79 56.48
C SER A 38 -22.53 30.15 55.95
N SER A 39 -22.72 28.86 56.20
CA SER A 39 -24.03 28.24 56.22
C SER A 39 -24.04 27.14 57.27
N THR A 40 -24.77 27.37 58.34
CA THR A 40 -25.21 26.42 59.37
C THR A 40 -26.10 25.33 58.75
N GLN A 41 -25.50 24.43 57.99
CA GLN A 41 -26.09 23.13 57.66
C GLN A 41 -25.04 22.05 57.89
N SER A 42 -25.37 21.11 58.77
CA SER A 42 -24.68 19.83 58.94
C SER A 42 -24.41 19.22 57.56
N SER A 43 -23.16 19.31 57.12
CA SER A 43 -22.72 19.01 55.76
C SER A 43 -22.47 17.50 55.60
N VAL A 44 -23.49 16.67 55.80
CA VAL A 44 -23.44 15.29 55.34
C VAL A 44 -23.59 15.33 53.82
N PRO A 45 -22.57 14.94 53.03
CA PRO A 45 -22.65 14.99 51.58
C PRO A 45 -23.80 14.10 51.08
N PRO A 46 -24.50 14.50 50.00
CA PRO A 46 -25.59 13.71 49.43
C PRO A 46 -25.13 12.28 49.06
N PRO A 47 -26.06 11.30 49.03
CA PRO A 47 -25.72 9.88 48.90
C PRO A 47 -24.85 9.60 47.67
N THR A 48 -23.71 8.94 47.91
CA THR A 48 -22.66 8.60 46.93
C THR A 48 -23.15 7.69 45.79
N MET A 49 -24.27 7.00 46.00
CA MET A 49 -24.84 6.00 45.08
C MET A 49 -25.20 6.55 43.70
N PHE A 50 -25.75 7.77 43.61
CA PHE A 50 -26.14 8.38 42.32
C PHE A 50 -24.93 8.72 41.44
N ARG A 51 -23.76 8.97 42.04
CA ARG A 51 -22.56 9.40 41.30
C ARG A 51 -21.74 8.22 40.79
N GLY A 52 -21.69 7.10 41.53
CA GLY A 52 -21.08 5.86 41.04
C GLY A 52 -21.74 5.36 39.75
N LYS A 53 -23.08 5.44 39.66
CA LYS A 53 -23.83 5.10 38.44
C LYS A 53 -23.44 5.96 37.24
N ARG A 54 -23.24 7.28 37.45
CA ARG A 54 -22.81 8.19 36.37
C ARG A 54 -21.40 7.90 35.87
N ILE A 55 -20.46 7.61 36.78
CA ILE A 55 -19.09 7.21 36.41
C ILE A 55 -19.12 5.92 35.58
N LEU A 56 -19.86 4.91 36.04
CA LEU A 56 -20.00 3.63 35.33
C LEU A 56 -20.61 3.83 33.93
N LEU A 57 -21.69 4.60 33.82
CA LEU A 57 -22.37 4.86 32.55
C LEU A 57 -21.44 5.53 31.54
N ILE A 58 -20.70 6.58 31.95
CA ILE A 58 -19.76 7.28 31.07
C ILE A 58 -18.63 6.33 30.63
N SER A 59 -18.05 5.55 31.54
CA SER A 59 -16.99 4.59 31.19
C SER A 59 -17.46 3.51 30.23
N VAL A 60 -18.67 2.96 30.44
CA VAL A 60 -19.26 1.96 29.55
C VAL A 60 -19.54 2.55 28.17
N ALA A 61 -20.04 3.79 28.10
CA ALA A 61 -20.23 4.48 26.83
C ALA A 61 -18.91 4.68 26.07
N ILE A 62 -17.85 5.11 26.76
CA ILE A 62 -16.51 5.24 26.18
C ILE A 62 -15.99 3.89 25.66
N PHE A 63 -16.15 2.83 26.45
CA PHE A 63 -15.73 1.48 26.05
C PHE A 63 -16.47 0.96 24.82
N ILE A 64 -17.80 1.12 24.78
CA ILE A 64 -18.63 0.72 23.62
C ILE A 64 -18.19 1.49 22.37
N PHE A 65 -17.95 2.80 22.49
CA PHE A 65 -17.50 3.60 21.37
C PHE A 65 -16.12 3.15 20.85
N LEU A 66 -15.14 2.92 21.73
CA LEU A 66 -13.84 2.34 21.36
C LEU A 66 -13.97 1.00 20.64
N ALA A 67 -14.79 0.09 21.19
CA ALA A 67 -15.03 -1.22 20.59
C ALA A 67 -15.69 -1.09 19.21
N SER A 68 -16.65 -0.18 19.05
CA SER A 68 -17.34 0.05 17.77
C SER A 68 -16.42 0.59 16.68
N LEU A 69 -15.51 1.51 17.00
CA LEU A 69 -14.52 2.01 16.05
C LEU A 69 -13.53 0.91 15.63
N LEU A 70 -13.10 0.09 16.59
CA LEU A 70 -12.20 -1.03 16.30
C LEU A 70 -12.88 -2.08 15.41
N VAL A 71 -14.11 -2.48 15.76
CA VAL A 71 -14.90 -3.42 14.95
C VAL A 71 -15.19 -2.83 13.57
N GLY A 72 -15.52 -1.54 13.47
CA GLY A 72 -15.74 -0.84 12.20
C GLY A 72 -14.51 -0.86 11.31
N LEU A 73 -13.32 -0.62 11.88
CA LEU A 73 -12.05 -0.73 11.15
C LEU A 73 -11.83 -2.14 10.59
N PHE A 74 -12.02 -3.17 11.41
CA PHE A 74 -11.86 -4.56 10.97
C PHE A 74 -12.93 -4.98 9.96
N ALA A 75 -14.18 -4.54 10.12
CA ALA A 75 -15.24 -4.81 9.16
C ALA A 75 -14.93 -4.16 7.80
N GLN A 76 -14.44 -2.92 7.79
CA GLN A 76 -14.05 -2.22 6.57
C GLN A 76 -12.93 -2.95 5.80
N ILE A 77 -11.96 -3.54 6.51
CA ILE A 77 -10.81 -4.19 5.88
C ILE A 77 -11.13 -5.63 5.46
N PHE A 78 -11.83 -6.40 6.31
CA PHE A 78 -11.95 -7.85 6.17
C PHE A 78 -13.34 -8.35 5.76
N VAL A 79 -14.38 -7.51 5.88
CA VAL A 79 -15.77 -7.94 5.60
C VAL A 79 -16.32 -7.24 4.36
N THR A 80 -16.14 -5.93 4.24
CA THR A 80 -16.71 -5.16 3.11
C THR A 80 -15.87 -5.23 1.85
N HIS A 81 -14.57 -5.55 1.97
CA HIS A 81 -13.62 -5.50 0.88
C HIS A 81 -12.82 -6.79 0.80
N GLU A 82 -12.50 -7.19 -0.42
CA GLU A 82 -11.61 -8.31 -0.66
C GLU A 82 -10.21 -7.98 -0.13
N TYR A 83 -9.57 -8.99 0.46
CA TYR A 83 -8.23 -8.86 0.99
C TYR A 83 -7.40 -10.09 0.65
N LEU A 84 -6.13 -9.85 0.36
CA LEU A 84 -5.11 -10.86 0.16
C LEU A 84 -3.99 -10.62 1.17
N ARG A 85 -3.64 -11.67 1.92
CA ARG A 85 -2.50 -11.61 2.84
C ARG A 85 -1.23 -12.01 2.11
N ARG A 86 -0.25 -11.09 2.01
CA ARG A 86 1.08 -11.35 1.45
C ARG A 86 2.13 -11.16 2.55
N GLY A 87 2.47 -12.24 3.25
CA GLY A 87 3.45 -12.22 4.34
C GLY A 87 2.97 -11.39 5.55
N GLN A 88 3.69 -10.30 5.84
CA GLN A 88 3.38 -9.34 6.92
C GLN A 88 2.47 -8.18 6.47
N GLU A 89 1.99 -8.22 5.25
CA GLU A 89 1.19 -7.14 4.67
C GLU A 89 -0.17 -7.67 4.23
N ILE A 90 -1.15 -6.79 4.31
CA ILE A 90 -2.49 -7.00 3.78
C ILE A 90 -2.62 -6.10 2.57
N ILE A 91 -3.00 -6.70 1.46
CA ILE A 91 -3.38 -6.02 0.24
C ILE A 91 -4.91 -6.08 0.20
N THR A 92 -5.58 -4.94 0.23
CA THR A 92 -7.05 -4.89 0.27
C THR A 92 -7.59 -3.91 -0.75
N ALA A 93 -8.78 -4.20 -1.29
CA ALA A 93 -9.53 -3.24 -2.11
C ALA A 93 -10.03 -2.03 -1.32
N ALA A 94 -9.87 -2.02 0.02
CA ALA A 94 -10.23 -0.88 0.85
C ALA A 94 -9.43 0.38 0.49
N PRO A 95 -10.10 1.52 0.26
CA PRO A 95 -9.40 2.77 -0.02
C PRO A 95 -8.60 3.22 1.21
N LEU A 96 -7.39 3.70 0.97
CA LEU A 96 -6.46 4.06 2.05
C LEU A 96 -6.99 5.22 2.92
N GLY A 97 -7.57 6.23 2.29
CA GLY A 97 -8.06 7.44 2.97
C GLY A 97 -9.10 7.15 4.06
N PRO A 98 -10.23 6.49 3.76
CA PRO A 98 -11.23 6.11 4.75
C PRO A 98 -10.67 5.21 5.86
N THR A 99 -9.78 4.27 5.52
CA THR A 99 -9.16 3.38 6.51
C THR A 99 -8.31 4.16 7.52
N LEU A 100 -7.45 5.06 7.05
CA LEU A 100 -6.66 5.94 7.92
C LEU A 100 -7.53 6.94 8.69
N ALA A 101 -8.64 7.41 8.12
CA ALA A 101 -9.57 8.30 8.81
C ALA A 101 -10.19 7.63 10.05
N ILE A 102 -10.63 6.37 9.96
CA ILE A 102 -11.17 5.62 11.11
C ILE A 102 -10.09 5.48 12.20
N VAL A 103 -8.86 5.15 11.80
CA VAL A 103 -7.72 5.05 12.72
C VAL A 103 -7.43 6.38 13.40
N HIS A 104 -7.43 7.48 12.66
CA HIS A 104 -7.20 8.81 13.21
C HIS A 104 -8.30 9.24 14.20
N VAL A 105 -9.57 8.93 13.89
CA VAL A 105 -10.70 9.15 14.83
C VAL A 105 -10.49 8.37 16.12
N LEU A 106 -10.00 7.13 16.04
CA LEU A 106 -9.65 6.32 17.21
C LEU A 106 -8.52 6.96 18.03
N THR A 107 -7.47 7.50 17.38
CA THR A 107 -6.39 8.25 18.03
C THR A 107 -6.91 9.47 18.80
N VAL A 108 -7.71 10.31 18.13
CA VAL A 108 -8.29 11.52 18.73
C VAL A 108 -9.18 11.15 19.91
N PHE A 109 -9.97 10.08 19.79
CA PHE A 109 -10.84 9.63 20.87
C PHE A 109 -10.05 9.16 22.09
N LEU A 110 -8.97 8.39 21.91
CA LEU A 110 -8.08 7.95 23.00
C LEU A 110 -7.46 9.15 23.74
N LEU A 111 -7.05 10.19 23.01
CA LEU A 111 -6.53 11.43 23.58
C LEU A 111 -7.62 12.18 24.39
N LEU A 112 -8.85 12.24 23.87
CA LEU A 112 -9.98 12.89 24.52
C LEU A 112 -10.41 12.17 25.81
N THR A 113 -10.31 10.85 25.86
CA THR A 113 -10.71 10.04 27.03
C THR A 113 -9.63 9.97 28.10
N PHE A 114 -8.41 10.38 27.80
CA PHE A 114 -7.29 10.32 28.73
C PHE A 114 -7.51 11.15 30.03
N PRO A 115 -7.97 12.42 30.00
CA PRO A 115 -8.31 13.16 31.22
C PRO A 115 -9.35 12.47 32.10
N PHE A 116 -10.28 11.73 31.50
CA PHE A 116 -11.27 10.95 32.23
C PHE A 116 -10.62 9.79 32.99
N VAL A 117 -9.67 9.07 32.37
CA VAL A 117 -8.85 8.03 33.01
C VAL A 117 -8.07 8.59 34.21
N VAL A 118 -7.44 9.75 34.06
CA VAL A 118 -6.75 10.46 35.15
C VAL A 118 -7.73 10.80 36.28
N GLY A 119 -8.94 11.25 35.92
CA GLY A 119 -10.04 11.49 36.84
C GLY A 119 -10.45 10.24 37.63
N LEU A 120 -10.58 9.08 36.98
CA LEU A 120 -10.88 7.81 37.65
C LEU A 120 -9.77 7.43 38.64
N GLN A 121 -8.51 7.56 38.23
CA GLN A 121 -7.37 7.24 39.09
C GLN A 121 -7.31 8.14 40.34
N SER A 122 -7.71 9.41 40.23
CA SER A 122 -7.76 10.31 41.39
C SER A 122 -8.71 9.84 42.50
N TYR A 123 -9.81 9.12 42.17
CA TYR A 123 -10.67 8.51 43.19
C TYR A 123 -9.97 7.42 43.97
N ARG A 124 -9.22 6.55 43.28
CA ARG A 124 -8.47 5.47 43.89
C ARG A 124 -7.38 6.02 44.82
N LEU A 125 -6.66 7.06 44.39
CA LEU A 125 -5.64 7.72 45.19
C LEU A 125 -6.25 8.43 46.41
N ALA A 126 -7.39 9.11 46.25
CA ALA A 126 -8.10 9.75 47.33
C ALA A 126 -8.51 8.75 48.44
N TRP A 127 -9.05 7.60 48.05
CA TRP A 127 -9.43 6.55 48.99
C TRP A 127 -8.21 5.96 49.72
N ALA A 128 -7.14 5.65 48.98
CA ALA A 128 -5.93 5.10 49.59
C ALA A 128 -5.28 6.10 50.57
N TRP A 129 -5.31 7.40 50.27
CA TRP A 129 -4.83 8.45 51.18
C TRP A 129 -5.72 8.59 52.41
N LEU A 130 -7.04 8.59 52.25
CA LEU A 130 -8.01 8.66 53.34
C LEU A 130 -7.85 7.46 54.29
N LYS A 131 -7.82 6.25 53.76
CA LYS A 131 -7.63 5.02 54.56
C LYS A 131 -6.32 5.06 55.34
N ALA A 132 -5.22 5.47 54.70
CA ALA A 132 -3.93 5.60 55.36
C ALA A 132 -3.88 6.69 56.43
N SER A 133 -4.77 7.68 56.34
CA SER A 133 -4.88 8.75 57.33
C SER A 133 -5.57 8.25 58.61
N VAL A 134 -6.56 7.36 58.47
CA VAL A 134 -7.24 6.71 59.60
C VAL A 134 -6.32 5.67 60.26
N ASP A 135 -5.72 4.78 59.45
CA ASP A 135 -4.92 3.66 59.96
C ASP A 135 -3.50 4.08 60.42
N ASN A 136 -3.18 5.38 60.41
CA ASN A 136 -1.80 5.89 60.53
C ASN A 136 -0.80 5.19 59.59
N GLY A 137 -1.28 4.69 58.45
CA GLY A 137 -0.56 3.84 57.53
C GLY A 137 0.57 4.54 56.78
N HIS A 138 1.36 3.72 56.10
CA HIS A 138 2.53 4.14 55.32
C HIS A 138 2.21 4.84 53.99
N ASN A 139 0.94 4.85 53.57
CA ASN A 139 0.49 5.43 52.30
C ASN A 139 0.23 6.95 52.37
N ARG A 140 0.57 7.60 53.49
CA ARG A 140 0.46 9.06 53.65
C ARG A 140 1.60 9.75 52.88
N PRO A 141 1.28 10.58 51.87
CA PRO A 141 2.30 11.27 51.10
C PRO A 141 2.98 12.37 51.93
N THR A 142 4.27 12.59 51.69
CA THR A 142 4.91 13.85 52.08
C THR A 142 4.39 14.98 51.19
N PRO A 143 4.52 16.25 51.60
CA PRO A 143 3.99 17.38 50.82
C PRO A 143 4.63 17.51 49.45
N PHE A 144 5.92 17.18 49.34
CA PHE A 144 6.61 17.06 48.05
C PHE A 144 6.03 15.94 47.18
N GLN A 145 5.80 14.75 47.75
CA GLN A 145 5.17 13.64 47.04
C GLN A 145 3.74 13.97 46.58
N LEU A 146 2.98 14.67 47.44
CA LEU A 146 1.64 15.17 47.11
C LEU A 146 1.72 16.17 45.94
N GLY A 147 2.68 17.09 45.96
CA GLY A 147 2.93 18.03 44.87
C GLY A 147 3.23 17.35 43.53
N ILE A 148 4.01 16.25 43.55
CA ILE A 148 4.23 15.45 42.33
C ILE A 148 2.95 14.73 41.90
N ILE A 149 2.20 14.11 42.82
CA ILE A 149 0.92 13.46 42.51
C ILE A 149 -0.06 14.45 41.88
N MET A 150 -0.13 15.67 42.42
CA MET A 150 -0.97 16.74 41.90
C MET A 150 -0.54 17.15 40.49
N LYS A 151 0.78 17.31 40.25
CA LYS A 151 1.32 17.61 38.91
C LYS A 151 0.99 16.50 37.90
N LEU A 152 1.07 15.25 38.33
CA LEU A 152 0.70 14.08 37.54
C LEU A 152 -0.81 14.02 37.23
N LEU A 153 -1.67 14.40 38.16
CA LEU A 153 -3.13 14.39 38.00
C LEU A 153 -3.68 15.61 37.22
N SER A 154 -2.97 16.74 37.22
CA SER A 154 -3.43 17.99 36.58
C SER A 154 -2.97 18.12 35.14
N GLY A 155 -1.70 17.84 34.86
CA GLY A 155 -1.12 18.00 33.52
C GLY A 155 -0.94 16.70 32.75
N ALA A 156 -0.92 15.56 33.47
CA ALA A 156 -0.75 14.21 32.94
C ALA A 156 0.19 14.17 31.71
N ASN A 157 1.35 14.81 31.84
CA ASN A 157 2.31 15.01 30.76
C ASN A 157 3.59 14.23 31.05
N PHE A 158 4.37 13.97 29.99
CA PHE A 158 5.63 13.23 30.12
C PHE A 158 6.61 13.93 31.07
N SER A 159 6.59 15.26 31.14
CA SER A 159 7.41 16.04 32.07
C SER A 159 7.12 15.73 33.55
N ALA A 160 5.85 15.70 33.95
CA ALA A 160 5.46 15.34 35.32
C ALA A 160 5.83 13.89 35.64
N LEU A 161 5.67 12.99 34.68
CA LEU A 161 6.07 11.60 34.82
C LEU A 161 7.58 11.46 34.95
N TRP A 162 8.35 12.20 34.15
CA TRP A 162 9.80 12.21 34.23
C TRP A 162 10.30 12.72 35.59
N GLU A 163 9.68 13.78 36.13
CA GLU A 163 9.99 14.27 37.47
C GLU A 163 9.66 13.24 38.57
N GLY A 164 8.49 12.60 38.49
CA GLY A 164 8.10 11.54 39.41
C GLY A 164 9.00 10.31 39.33
N SER A 165 9.46 9.95 38.12
CA SER A 165 10.42 8.87 37.89
C SER A 165 11.80 9.23 38.46
N LYS A 166 12.31 10.44 38.22
CA LYS A 166 13.56 10.90 38.84
C LYS A 166 13.51 10.81 40.36
N TYR A 167 12.37 11.16 40.95
CA TYR A 167 12.15 11.00 42.39
C TYR A 167 12.12 9.51 42.80
N MET A 168 11.41 8.65 42.06
CA MET A 168 11.35 7.21 42.32
C MET A 168 12.71 6.51 42.22
N TYR A 169 13.57 6.91 41.30
CA TYR A 169 14.88 6.28 41.10
C TYR A 169 16.01 6.96 41.87
N GLY A 170 15.75 8.11 42.51
CA GLY A 170 16.77 8.87 43.22
C GLY A 170 17.82 9.49 42.30
N LEU A 171 17.48 9.74 41.03
CA LEU A 171 18.37 10.29 39.99
C LEU A 171 18.59 11.82 40.10
N GLY A 172 18.15 12.43 41.21
CA GLY A 172 18.32 13.87 41.46
C GLY A 172 19.54 14.18 42.31
N SER A 173 20.09 15.40 42.14
CA SER A 173 21.23 15.95 42.91
C SER A 173 21.02 15.85 44.44
N THR A 174 19.77 15.82 44.89
CA THR A 174 19.42 15.52 46.27
C THR A 174 19.34 14.01 46.48
N LYS A 175 20.47 13.36 46.81
CA LYS A 175 20.50 12.00 47.39
C LYS A 175 19.78 12.00 48.75
N ARG A 176 18.45 12.12 48.73
CA ARG A 176 17.60 12.10 49.92
C ARG A 176 17.05 10.69 50.06
N SER A 177 17.40 10.02 51.16
CA SER A 177 16.80 8.76 51.60
C SER A 177 15.34 9.02 52.02
N SER A 178 14.46 9.31 51.06
CA SER A 178 13.03 9.54 51.34
C SER A 178 12.24 8.26 51.06
N TYR A 179 11.47 7.85 52.05
CA TYR A 179 10.58 6.70 52.00
C TYR A 179 9.56 6.84 50.87
N ARG A 180 9.44 5.83 50.00
CA ARG A 180 8.59 5.85 48.79
C ARG A 180 7.24 5.17 49.09
N PRO A 181 6.14 5.91 49.31
CA PRO A 181 4.87 5.28 49.66
C PRO A 181 4.32 4.45 48.50
N PRO A 182 3.73 3.27 48.76
CA PRO A 182 3.10 2.44 47.73
C PRO A 182 2.05 3.18 46.89
N LEU A 183 1.33 4.14 47.50
CA LEU A 183 0.39 5.03 46.82
C LEU A 183 1.04 5.81 45.65
N PHE A 184 2.23 6.36 45.87
CA PHE A 184 2.96 7.12 44.85
C PHE A 184 3.42 6.22 43.69
N ARG A 185 3.98 5.05 44.03
CA ARG A 185 4.40 4.05 43.03
C ARG A 185 3.21 3.57 42.19
N GLY A 186 2.06 3.35 42.81
CA GLY A 186 0.83 2.99 42.12
C GLY A 186 0.33 4.08 41.19
N ALA A 187 0.35 5.36 41.62
CA ALA A 187 -0.02 6.50 40.79
C ALA A 187 0.86 6.60 39.53
N MET A 188 2.18 6.51 39.72
CA MET A 188 3.17 6.57 38.65
C MET A 188 3.01 5.44 37.63
N LEU A 189 2.81 4.21 38.10
CA LEU A 189 2.64 3.05 37.22
C LEU A 189 1.36 3.17 36.40
N VAL A 190 0.23 3.48 37.04
CA VAL A 190 -1.07 3.59 36.37
C VAL A 190 -1.07 4.73 35.34
N LEU A 191 -0.58 5.92 35.71
CA LEU A 191 -0.53 7.06 34.79
C LEU A 191 0.52 6.85 33.69
N GLY A 192 1.64 6.22 34.00
CA GLY A 192 2.65 5.86 33.00
C GLY A 192 2.15 4.85 31.99
N LEU A 193 1.42 3.82 32.44
CA LEU A 193 0.79 2.87 31.54
C LEU A 193 -0.27 3.55 30.67
N ALA A 194 -1.12 4.40 31.26
CA ALA A 194 -2.12 5.16 30.51
C ALA A 194 -1.49 6.03 29.42
N LEU A 195 -0.41 6.74 29.76
CA LEU A 195 0.35 7.56 28.82
C LEU A 195 1.02 6.73 27.73
N LEU A 196 1.66 5.62 28.10
CA LEU A 196 2.30 4.70 27.16
C LEU A 196 1.28 4.15 26.15
N LEU A 197 0.09 3.78 26.60
CA LEU A 197 -0.96 3.26 25.71
C LEU A 197 -1.45 4.34 24.74
N VAL A 198 -1.75 5.55 25.23
CA VAL A 198 -2.28 6.62 24.38
C VAL A 198 -1.24 7.13 23.39
N TYR A 199 -0.04 7.49 23.85
CA TYR A 199 1.01 7.98 22.97
C TYR A 199 1.63 6.86 22.12
N GLY A 200 1.65 5.62 22.61
CA GLY A 200 2.02 4.45 21.81
C GLY A 200 1.06 4.26 20.63
N PHE A 201 -0.24 4.48 20.84
CA PHE A 201 -1.23 4.47 19.76
C PHE A 201 -0.98 5.58 18.74
N VAL A 202 -0.68 6.81 19.19
CA VAL A 202 -0.33 7.94 18.29
C VAL A 202 0.89 7.59 17.41
N VAL A 203 1.93 6.99 18.01
CA VAL A 203 3.12 6.56 17.25
C VAL A 203 2.76 5.48 16.23
N LEU A 204 1.87 4.54 16.57
CA LEU A 204 1.42 3.50 15.63
C LEU A 204 0.52 4.05 14.53
N ASP A 205 -0.32 5.04 14.80
CA ASP A 205 -1.13 5.74 13.79
C ASP A 205 -0.22 6.42 12.75
N ILE A 206 0.81 7.12 13.22
CA ILE A 206 1.85 7.70 12.37
C ILE A 206 2.59 6.60 11.60
N ALA A 207 3.01 5.52 12.27
CA ALA A 207 3.71 4.41 11.63
C ALA A 207 2.86 3.70 10.58
N LEU A 208 1.56 3.50 10.83
CA LEU A 208 0.62 2.93 9.88
C LEU A 208 0.46 3.86 8.68
N SER A 209 0.30 5.16 8.90
CA SER A 209 0.20 6.16 7.85
C SER A 209 1.44 6.19 6.94
N PHE A 210 2.65 6.03 7.50
CA PHE A 210 3.89 5.95 6.73
C PHE A 210 4.12 4.59 6.05
N ALA A 211 3.73 3.50 6.70
CA ALA A 211 3.92 2.15 6.15
C ALA A 211 2.89 1.77 5.09
N SER A 212 1.81 2.53 4.97
CA SER A 212 0.71 2.21 4.06
C SER A 212 0.85 2.91 2.71
N THR A 213 0.57 2.19 1.63
CA THR A 213 0.62 2.73 0.26
C THR A 213 -0.65 2.43 -0.51
N THR A 214 -1.03 3.31 -1.44
CA THR A 214 -2.13 3.08 -2.38
C THR A 214 -1.66 2.19 -3.53
N ILE A 215 -2.45 1.18 -3.88
CA ILE A 215 -2.20 0.29 -5.02
C ILE A 215 -3.42 0.33 -5.95
N SER A 216 -3.18 0.41 -7.25
CA SER A 216 -4.23 0.26 -8.26
C SER A 216 -4.45 -1.21 -8.60
N PHE A 217 -5.70 -1.67 -8.55
CA PHE A 217 -6.12 -2.97 -9.06
C PHE A 217 -6.98 -2.75 -10.30
N SER A 218 -6.86 -3.65 -11.26
CA SER A 218 -7.78 -3.68 -12.39
C SER A 218 -9.03 -4.46 -11.97
N GLN A 219 -10.17 -3.79 -11.91
CA GLN A 219 -11.46 -4.45 -11.78
C GLN A 219 -12.06 -4.64 -13.18
N PHE A 220 -12.47 -5.87 -13.46
CA PHE A 220 -13.17 -6.22 -14.68
C PHE A 220 -14.66 -6.12 -14.44
N ASN A 221 -15.32 -5.25 -15.21
CA ASN A 221 -16.76 -5.09 -15.21
C ASN A 221 -17.31 -5.44 -16.60
N GLU A 222 -18.60 -5.79 -16.66
CA GLU A 222 -19.28 -5.98 -17.93
C GLU A 222 -19.26 -4.65 -18.73
N TYR A 223 -19.06 -4.75 -20.05
CA TYR A 223 -19.05 -3.57 -20.90
C TYR A 223 -20.47 -3.06 -21.17
N GLU A 224 -20.81 -1.90 -20.62
CA GLU A 224 -22.10 -1.25 -20.84
C GLU A 224 -22.07 -0.41 -22.14
N GLY A 225 -22.70 -0.89 -23.21
CA GLY A 225 -22.83 -0.13 -24.46
C GLY A 225 -22.89 -0.98 -25.73
N THR A 226 -22.83 -0.32 -26.89
CA THR A 226 -22.65 -1.01 -28.17
C THR A 226 -21.21 -1.51 -28.29
N TRP A 227 -21.03 -2.81 -28.54
CA TRP A 227 -19.71 -3.41 -28.62
C TRP A 227 -18.90 -2.80 -29.77
N PRO A 228 -17.73 -2.22 -29.50
CA PRO A 228 -16.82 -1.80 -30.56
C PRO A 228 -16.31 -3.03 -31.33
N GLN A 229 -16.04 -2.85 -32.62
CA GLN A 229 -15.58 -3.93 -33.50
C GLN A 229 -14.07 -4.16 -33.33
N MET A 230 -13.71 -4.97 -32.34
CA MET A 230 -12.32 -5.18 -31.92
C MET A 230 -11.62 -6.41 -32.52
N SER A 231 -12.38 -7.30 -33.16
CA SER A 231 -11.85 -8.43 -33.95
C SER A 231 -11.68 -8.04 -35.41
N ARG A 232 -10.94 -8.84 -36.17
CA ARG A 232 -10.68 -8.61 -37.58
C ARG A 232 -10.95 -9.88 -38.38
N GLN A 233 -11.94 -9.84 -39.25
CA GLN A 233 -12.31 -10.96 -40.10
C GLN A 233 -12.13 -10.60 -41.58
N ILE A 234 -12.04 -11.61 -42.43
CA ILE A 234 -11.96 -11.38 -43.87
C ILE A 234 -13.32 -10.99 -44.42
N ASN A 235 -13.36 -9.94 -45.23
CA ASN A 235 -14.58 -9.47 -45.88
C ASN A 235 -15.00 -10.44 -47.01
N THR A 236 -15.82 -11.42 -46.66
CA THR A 236 -16.33 -12.44 -47.59
C THR A 236 -17.15 -11.84 -48.74
N SER A 237 -17.81 -10.70 -48.53
CA SER A 237 -18.59 -10.02 -49.57
C SER A 237 -17.69 -9.36 -50.64
N MET A 238 -16.54 -8.81 -50.22
CA MET A 238 -15.51 -8.30 -51.12
C MET A 238 -14.92 -9.44 -51.95
N CYS A 239 -14.63 -10.57 -51.31
CA CYS A 239 -14.19 -11.79 -51.97
C CYS A 239 -15.21 -12.31 -53.00
N ALA A 240 -16.50 -12.28 -52.70
CA ALA A 240 -17.54 -12.73 -53.63
C ALA A 240 -17.63 -11.82 -54.88
N THR A 241 -17.55 -10.51 -54.69
CA THR A 241 -17.72 -9.51 -55.76
C THR A 241 -16.51 -9.46 -56.71
N SER A 242 -15.31 -9.70 -56.19
CA SER A 242 -14.05 -9.69 -56.94
C SER A 242 -13.72 -11.02 -57.65
N SER A 243 -14.64 -11.99 -57.59
CA SER A 243 -14.51 -13.28 -58.28
C SER A 243 -14.36 -13.20 -59.81
N GLY A 244 -14.58 -12.03 -60.41
CA GLY A 244 -14.30 -11.76 -61.83
C GLY A 244 -12.89 -11.22 -62.13
N ALA A 245 -12.14 -10.76 -61.12
CA ALA A 245 -10.76 -10.30 -61.22
C ALA A 245 -9.81 -11.47 -60.91
N VAL A 246 -9.69 -12.36 -61.88
CA VAL A 246 -9.05 -13.66 -61.67
C VAL A 246 -7.65 -13.66 -62.27
N ALA A 247 -6.62 -13.60 -61.44
CA ALA A 247 -5.27 -13.96 -61.87
C ALA A 247 -5.21 -15.49 -62.05
N SER A 248 -5.12 -15.97 -63.28
CA SER A 248 -4.94 -17.40 -63.63
C SER A 248 -5.94 -18.41 -63.01
N GLY A 249 -7.19 -18.03 -62.75
CA GLY A 249 -8.19 -18.91 -62.11
C GLY A 249 -8.38 -18.75 -60.59
N ILE A 250 -7.56 -17.93 -59.91
CA ILE A 250 -7.60 -17.76 -58.44
C ILE A 250 -8.18 -16.41 -58.04
N ASN A 251 -9.08 -16.42 -57.05
CA ASN A 251 -9.71 -15.22 -56.49
C ASN A 251 -8.90 -14.69 -55.30
N LEU A 252 -8.21 -13.56 -55.51
CA LEU A 252 -7.42 -12.85 -54.49
C LEU A 252 -8.23 -11.78 -53.73
N CYS A 253 -9.55 -11.86 -53.77
CA CYS A 253 -10.47 -10.93 -53.09
C CYS A 253 -10.27 -9.45 -53.47
N GLY A 254 -9.81 -9.19 -54.70
CA GLY A 254 -9.53 -7.85 -55.18
C GLY A 254 -8.22 -7.25 -54.67
N LEU A 255 -7.34 -8.03 -54.03
CA LEU A 255 -5.96 -7.60 -53.75
C LEU A 255 -5.22 -7.25 -55.03
N GLU A 256 -5.40 -8.09 -56.05
CA GLU A 256 -4.86 -7.90 -57.38
C GLU A 256 -5.95 -7.56 -58.39
N VAL A 257 -5.71 -6.51 -59.17
CA VAL A 257 -6.58 -6.09 -60.26
C VAL A 257 -5.82 -6.28 -61.57
N PRO A 258 -6.38 -6.98 -62.57
CA PRO A 258 -5.74 -7.17 -63.87
C PRO A 258 -5.35 -5.83 -64.50
N GLY A 259 -4.06 -5.60 -64.78
CA GLY A 259 -3.55 -4.35 -65.36
C GLY A 259 -2.08 -4.07 -65.05
N SER A 260 -1.60 -2.85 -65.37
CA SER A 260 -0.18 -2.47 -65.25
C SER A 260 0.32 -2.24 -63.82
N THR A 261 -0.56 -2.25 -62.82
CA THR A 261 -0.22 -2.02 -61.40
C THR A 261 -0.98 -3.00 -60.50
N PRO A 262 -0.49 -4.24 -60.32
CA PRO A 262 -1.23 -5.34 -59.72
C PRO A 262 -1.65 -5.17 -58.25
N PHE A 263 -1.42 -4.03 -57.57
CA PHE A 263 -1.86 -3.81 -56.19
C PHE A 263 -2.39 -2.40 -55.93
N ALA A 264 -2.76 -1.65 -56.98
CA ALA A 264 -3.10 -0.23 -56.83
C ALA A 264 -4.25 0.05 -55.85
N ALA A 265 -5.19 -0.90 -55.67
CA ALA A 265 -6.32 -0.75 -54.77
C ALA A 265 -5.99 -1.12 -53.31
N SER A 266 -5.12 -2.11 -53.09
CA SER A 266 -4.78 -2.68 -51.77
C SER A 266 -3.58 -1.97 -51.13
N LEU A 267 -2.63 -1.50 -51.94
CA LEU A 267 -1.38 -0.89 -51.49
C LEU A 267 -1.55 0.34 -50.58
N PRO A 268 -2.46 1.31 -50.85
CA PRO A 268 -2.60 2.48 -49.99
C PRO A 268 -3.03 2.12 -48.57
N GLU A 269 -3.96 1.17 -48.42
CA GLU A 269 -4.40 0.72 -47.10
C GLU A 269 -3.31 -0.08 -46.38
N GLY A 270 -2.56 -0.90 -47.12
CA GLY A 270 -1.41 -1.61 -46.57
C GLY A 270 -0.34 -0.68 -46.01
N LEU A 271 0.03 0.36 -46.76
CA LEU A 271 0.99 1.37 -46.31
C LEU A 271 0.48 2.15 -45.09
N ARG A 272 -0.81 2.50 -45.05
CA ARG A 272 -1.40 3.17 -43.89
C ARG A 272 -1.40 2.27 -42.66
N THR A 273 -1.77 1.00 -42.80
CA THR A 273 -1.76 0.02 -41.72
C THR A 273 -0.35 -0.19 -41.17
N LEU A 274 0.64 -0.32 -42.06
CA LEU A 274 2.04 -0.53 -41.73
C LEU A 274 2.68 0.67 -41.00
N THR A 275 2.29 1.88 -41.40
CA THR A 275 2.73 3.15 -40.79
C THR A 275 1.84 3.61 -39.62
N ASN A 276 0.89 2.77 -39.19
CA ASN A 276 -0.08 3.07 -38.12
C ASN A 276 -0.90 4.37 -38.36
N ASN A 277 -1.21 4.66 -39.62
CA ASN A 277 -2.01 5.79 -40.10
C ASN A 277 -3.36 5.38 -40.70
N SER A 278 -3.73 4.10 -40.61
CA SER A 278 -5.06 3.64 -41.04
C SER A 278 -6.07 3.94 -39.94
N ASP A 279 -7.30 4.31 -40.32
CA ASP A 279 -8.41 4.50 -39.38
C ASP A 279 -9.05 3.16 -38.98
N THR A 280 -8.74 2.09 -39.72
CA THR A 280 -9.39 0.78 -39.57
C THR A 280 -8.47 -0.27 -38.98
N ASN A 281 -7.22 -0.37 -39.46
CA ASN A 281 -6.35 -1.50 -39.17
C ASN A 281 -4.98 -1.03 -38.66
N ALA A 282 -4.38 -1.80 -37.76
CA ALA A 282 -2.99 -1.68 -37.37
C ALA A 282 -2.36 -3.08 -37.31
N VAL A 283 -1.03 -3.15 -37.29
CA VAL A 283 -0.31 -4.39 -37.02
C VAL A 283 0.23 -4.36 -35.60
N ALA A 284 0.00 -5.44 -34.86
CA ALA A 284 0.65 -5.69 -33.60
C ALA A 284 1.34 -7.04 -33.61
N PHE A 285 2.31 -7.21 -32.70
CA PHE A 285 2.95 -8.49 -32.46
C PHE A 285 2.36 -9.15 -31.23
N GLY A 286 2.09 -10.44 -31.35
CA GLY A 286 1.85 -11.29 -30.19
C GLY A 286 3.13 -11.59 -29.40
N ASN A 287 2.95 -12.18 -28.23
CA ASN A 287 4.04 -12.65 -27.36
C ASN A 287 4.94 -13.72 -28.00
N ASP A 288 4.48 -14.43 -29.03
CA ASP A 288 5.24 -15.45 -29.76
C ASP A 288 5.93 -14.91 -31.03
N GLY A 289 5.83 -13.60 -31.30
CA GLY A 289 6.39 -12.96 -32.50
C GLY A 289 5.49 -12.99 -33.74
N THR A 290 4.29 -13.58 -33.67
CA THR A 290 3.33 -13.55 -34.78
C THR A 290 2.82 -12.12 -34.99
N ALA A 291 2.88 -11.62 -36.22
CA ALA A 291 2.31 -10.34 -36.62
C ALA A 291 0.81 -10.52 -36.94
N ILE A 292 -0.06 -9.72 -36.31
CA ILE A 292 -1.52 -9.85 -36.39
C ILE A 292 -2.17 -8.51 -36.78
N ILE A 293 -3.29 -8.56 -37.52
CA ILE A 293 -4.12 -7.36 -37.75
C ILE A 293 -5.00 -7.10 -36.54
N ILE A 294 -4.99 -5.86 -36.08
CA ILE A 294 -5.77 -5.37 -34.94
C ILE A 294 -6.51 -4.08 -35.32
N PRO A 295 -7.42 -3.59 -34.46
CA PRO A 295 -7.97 -2.27 -34.62
C PRO A 295 -6.93 -1.16 -34.53
N ALA A 296 -7.07 -0.13 -35.37
CA ALA A 296 -6.21 1.05 -35.32
C ALA A 296 -6.34 1.85 -34.02
N ILE A 297 -7.56 1.88 -33.45
CA ILE A 297 -7.87 2.63 -32.23
C ILE A 297 -8.47 1.68 -31.22
N ILE A 298 -7.83 1.57 -30.06
CA ILE A 298 -8.28 0.74 -28.94
C ILE A 298 -8.48 1.65 -27.71
N PRO A 299 -9.68 1.69 -27.11
CA PRO A 299 -9.93 2.41 -25.87
C PRO A 299 -9.02 1.92 -24.74
N GLU A 300 -8.60 2.85 -23.88
CA GLU A 300 -7.70 2.54 -22.76
C GLU A 300 -8.39 1.76 -21.63
N ASP A 301 -9.73 1.80 -21.55
CA ASP A 301 -10.52 1.23 -20.45
C ASP A 301 -11.15 -0.14 -20.78
N ILE A 302 -10.59 -0.89 -21.73
CA ILE A 302 -11.10 -2.21 -22.11
C ILE A 302 -10.03 -3.30 -22.12
N SER A 303 -10.51 -4.52 -21.89
CA SER A 303 -9.82 -5.78 -22.15
C SER A 303 -10.72 -6.61 -23.03
N TYR A 304 -10.18 -7.25 -24.07
CA TYR A 304 -11.02 -8.03 -24.97
C TYR A 304 -10.30 -9.26 -25.53
N TYR A 305 -11.11 -10.25 -25.89
CA TYR A 305 -10.72 -11.43 -26.64
C TYR A 305 -11.13 -11.22 -28.10
N GLY A 306 -10.15 -11.16 -28.97
CA GLY A 306 -10.33 -10.92 -30.40
C GLY A 306 -9.83 -12.08 -31.25
N THR A 307 -10.31 -12.17 -32.47
CA THR A 307 -9.82 -13.08 -33.49
C THR A 307 -9.30 -12.32 -34.69
N SER A 308 -8.23 -12.85 -35.31
CA SER A 308 -7.67 -12.36 -36.55
C SER A 308 -6.88 -13.46 -37.26
N TYR A 309 -6.37 -13.17 -38.44
CA TYR A 309 -5.25 -13.90 -39.01
C TYR A 309 -3.93 -13.21 -38.63
N GLY A 310 -2.87 -14.02 -38.60
CA GLY A 310 -1.51 -13.57 -38.37
C GLY A 310 -0.49 -14.31 -39.22
N VAL A 311 0.70 -13.74 -39.33
CA VAL A 311 1.85 -14.31 -40.02
C VAL A 311 2.98 -14.46 -39.01
N LEU A 312 3.57 -15.65 -38.98
CA LEU A 312 4.84 -15.90 -38.30
C LEU A 312 5.84 -16.38 -39.34
N SER A 313 6.96 -15.67 -39.44
CA SER A 313 8.07 -16.06 -40.30
C SER A 313 9.26 -16.39 -39.43
N ASP A 314 9.72 -17.63 -39.52
CA ASP A 314 10.94 -18.10 -38.87
C ASP A 314 12.04 -18.16 -39.93
N CYS A 315 13.12 -17.40 -39.74
CA CYS A 315 14.14 -17.17 -40.76
C CYS A 315 15.52 -17.54 -40.23
N GLU A 316 16.34 -18.11 -41.10
CA GLU A 316 17.73 -18.43 -40.82
C GLU A 316 18.64 -17.96 -41.96
N SER A 317 19.89 -17.62 -41.61
CA SER A 317 20.92 -17.30 -42.59
C SER A 317 21.63 -18.59 -43.03
N ILE A 318 21.50 -18.91 -44.31
CA ILE A 318 22.15 -20.05 -44.98
C ILE A 318 23.35 -19.61 -45.84
N THR A 319 23.80 -18.36 -45.69
CA THR A 319 24.92 -17.78 -46.46
C THR A 319 26.17 -18.65 -46.48
N SER A 320 26.56 -19.22 -45.34
CA SER A 320 27.74 -20.09 -45.22
C SER A 320 27.63 -21.39 -46.01
N GLU A 321 26.41 -21.86 -46.28
CA GLU A 321 26.18 -23.05 -47.10
C GLU A 321 26.25 -22.71 -48.59
N CYS A 322 25.86 -21.49 -48.96
CA CYS A 322 25.80 -21.02 -50.34
C CYS A 322 27.13 -20.49 -50.88
N ILE A 323 28.05 -20.14 -49.99
CA ILE A 323 29.42 -19.73 -50.33
C ILE A 323 30.28 -20.98 -50.14
N GLY A 324 30.53 -21.70 -51.24
CA GLY A 324 31.31 -22.94 -51.22
C GLY A 324 32.72 -22.76 -50.62
N SER A 325 33.48 -23.86 -50.50
CA SER A 325 34.81 -23.91 -49.85
C SER A 325 35.95 -23.10 -50.53
N GLY A 326 35.61 -22.21 -51.45
CA GLY A 326 36.54 -21.26 -52.03
C GLY A 326 35.86 -20.38 -53.08
N PRO A 327 35.99 -19.05 -53.00
CA PRO A 327 35.46 -18.18 -54.02
C PRO A 327 36.19 -18.35 -55.36
N SER A 328 35.51 -18.86 -56.39
CA SER A 328 36.03 -18.88 -57.77
C SER A 328 35.49 -17.69 -58.55
N TYR A 329 35.93 -16.48 -58.21
CA TYR A 329 35.52 -15.26 -58.90
C TYR A 329 36.68 -14.29 -59.14
N GLY A 330 36.57 -13.50 -60.21
CA GLY A 330 37.52 -12.43 -60.52
C GLY A 330 37.24 -11.17 -59.71
N SER A 331 38.28 -10.40 -59.41
CA SER A 331 38.15 -9.10 -58.73
C SER A 331 37.13 -8.20 -59.45
N GLY A 332 36.02 -7.84 -58.80
CA GLY A 332 34.99 -6.95 -59.35
C GLY A 332 33.79 -7.64 -60.03
N SER A 333 33.65 -8.95 -59.91
CA SER A 333 32.44 -9.68 -60.33
C SER A 333 31.44 -9.84 -59.18
N SER A 334 30.14 -9.97 -59.49
CA SER A 334 29.10 -10.27 -58.49
C SER A 334 29.38 -11.62 -57.81
N LEU A 335 29.07 -11.74 -56.52
CA LEU A 335 29.25 -12.97 -55.78
C LEU A 335 28.36 -14.08 -56.38
N THR A 336 28.98 -15.14 -56.88
CA THR A 336 28.25 -16.34 -57.32
C THR A 336 27.80 -17.11 -56.09
N LEU A 337 26.49 -17.13 -55.83
CA LEU A 337 25.87 -17.89 -54.75
C LEU A 337 25.36 -19.23 -55.30
N SER A 338 25.78 -20.33 -54.70
CA SER A 338 25.37 -21.68 -55.09
C SER A 338 25.05 -22.49 -53.84
N CYS A 339 23.79 -22.49 -53.43
CA CYS A 339 23.34 -23.23 -52.26
C CYS A 339 23.21 -24.73 -52.58
N PRO A 340 23.50 -25.62 -51.61
CA PRO A 340 23.24 -27.04 -51.79
C PRO A 340 21.73 -27.31 -51.86
N ALA A 341 21.33 -28.39 -52.51
CA ALA A 341 19.92 -28.79 -52.58
C ALA A 341 19.27 -29.00 -51.19
N SER A 342 20.07 -29.29 -50.15
CA SER A 342 19.61 -29.38 -48.76
C SER A 342 19.10 -28.05 -48.20
N ALA A 343 19.58 -26.91 -48.73
CA ALA A 343 19.20 -25.59 -48.27
C ALA A 343 17.84 -25.12 -48.82
N SER A 344 17.23 -25.89 -49.74
CA SER A 344 15.89 -25.63 -50.34
C SER A 344 15.70 -24.23 -50.92
N PHE A 345 16.79 -23.54 -51.31
CA PHE A 345 16.76 -22.22 -51.93
C PHE A 345 17.82 -22.12 -53.02
N ASN A 346 17.40 -21.83 -54.25
CA ASN A 346 18.29 -21.51 -55.36
C ASN A 346 18.59 -20.00 -55.36
N ALA A 347 19.73 -19.61 -54.83
CA ALA A 347 20.17 -18.21 -54.75
C ALA A 347 20.89 -17.71 -56.01
N GLU A 348 20.81 -18.43 -57.14
CA GLU A 348 21.52 -18.06 -58.37
C GLU A 348 21.03 -16.70 -58.91
N LEU A 349 21.98 -15.86 -59.33
CA LEU A 349 21.68 -14.55 -59.91
C LEU A 349 20.94 -14.73 -61.23
N ASN A 350 19.76 -14.11 -61.38
CA ASN A 350 19.02 -14.19 -62.62
C ASN A 350 19.75 -13.43 -63.73
N ALA A 351 20.31 -14.15 -64.71
CA ALA A 351 21.09 -13.56 -65.80
C ALA A 351 20.31 -12.59 -66.69
N SER A 352 18.98 -12.65 -66.70
CA SER A 352 18.11 -11.79 -67.53
C SER A 352 17.79 -10.46 -66.84
N THR A 353 17.58 -10.47 -65.52
CA THR A 353 17.22 -9.27 -64.75
C THR A 353 18.42 -8.65 -64.02
N GLY A 354 19.49 -9.41 -63.80
CA GLY A 354 20.61 -9.02 -62.96
C GLY A 354 20.24 -8.88 -61.48
N ALA A 355 19.15 -9.50 -61.05
CA ALA A 355 18.66 -9.45 -59.67
C ALA A 355 18.73 -10.83 -59.02
N TYR A 356 19.01 -10.86 -57.72
CA TYR A 356 18.92 -12.08 -56.93
C TYR A 356 17.45 -12.41 -56.62
N PRO A 357 17.13 -13.70 -56.42
CA PRO A 357 15.77 -14.11 -56.09
C PRO A 357 15.35 -13.58 -54.72
N PHE A 358 14.09 -13.14 -54.64
CA PHE A 358 13.45 -12.64 -53.42
C PHE A 358 11.94 -12.89 -53.48
N GLY A 359 11.45 -13.91 -52.78
CA GLY A 359 10.04 -14.26 -52.82
C GLY A 359 9.73 -15.65 -52.27
N VAL A 360 8.50 -16.11 -52.51
CA VAL A 360 8.06 -17.47 -52.17
C VAL A 360 8.79 -18.48 -53.04
N LEU A 361 9.22 -19.59 -52.44
CA LEU A 361 9.97 -20.66 -53.10
C LEU A 361 9.08 -21.85 -53.43
N ASP A 362 9.36 -22.52 -54.54
CA ASP A 362 8.75 -23.80 -54.90
C ASP A 362 9.47 -24.99 -54.25
N GLU A 363 9.09 -26.22 -54.62
CA GLU A 363 9.66 -27.46 -54.07
C GLU A 363 11.13 -27.67 -54.49
N ASP A 364 11.55 -27.07 -55.60
CA ASP A 364 12.93 -27.12 -56.10
C ASP A 364 13.80 -25.99 -55.52
N GLY A 365 13.19 -25.06 -54.78
CA GLY A 365 13.84 -23.91 -54.15
C GLY A 365 13.95 -22.69 -55.07
N ASP A 366 13.32 -22.73 -56.24
CA ASP A 366 13.26 -21.61 -57.18
C ASP A 366 12.17 -20.62 -56.76
N GLN A 367 12.36 -19.34 -57.06
CA GLN A 367 11.35 -18.32 -56.80
C GLN A 367 10.11 -18.55 -57.68
N TYR A 368 8.93 -18.67 -57.06
CA TYR A 368 7.66 -18.70 -57.78
C TYR A 368 7.49 -17.46 -58.65
N ALA A 369 7.30 -17.67 -59.95
CA ALA A 369 6.86 -16.60 -60.86
C ALA A 369 5.44 -16.09 -60.52
N THR A 370 4.63 -16.92 -59.85
CA THR A 370 3.24 -16.65 -59.48
C THR A 370 2.95 -17.16 -58.06
N PRO A 371 3.39 -16.43 -57.00
CA PRO A 371 3.35 -16.89 -55.61
C PRO A 371 1.93 -17.09 -55.07
N TYR A 372 0.91 -16.56 -55.74
CA TYR A 372 -0.50 -16.86 -55.45
C TYR A 372 -0.93 -18.30 -55.79
N LEU A 373 -0.06 -19.12 -56.42
CA LEU A 373 -0.28 -20.55 -56.64
C LEU A 373 0.10 -21.42 -55.43
N VAL A 374 0.71 -20.85 -54.39
CA VAL A 374 1.12 -21.59 -53.20
C VAL A 374 -0.06 -22.39 -52.62
N ASN A 375 0.18 -23.65 -52.30
CA ASN A 375 -0.85 -24.57 -51.80
C ASN A 375 -0.48 -25.20 -50.45
N SER A 376 0.70 -24.87 -49.91
CA SER A 376 1.20 -25.32 -48.61
C SER A 376 1.14 -24.19 -47.57
N ASN A 377 0.92 -24.56 -46.31
CA ASN A 377 1.05 -23.70 -45.13
C ASN A 377 1.64 -24.56 -43.98
N PRO A 378 2.87 -24.32 -43.54
CA PRO A 378 3.77 -23.21 -43.92
C PRO A 378 4.24 -23.28 -45.38
N PHE A 379 4.68 -22.14 -45.91
CA PHE A 379 5.37 -22.03 -47.21
C PHE A 379 6.77 -21.46 -47.04
N ASN A 380 7.66 -21.80 -47.97
CA ASN A 380 9.04 -21.35 -47.95
C ASN A 380 9.18 -19.99 -48.63
N PHE A 381 10.00 -19.13 -48.06
CA PHE A 381 10.35 -17.82 -48.60
C PHE A 381 11.87 -17.69 -48.57
N GLY A 382 12.47 -17.22 -49.65
CA GLY A 382 13.90 -17.02 -49.77
C GLY A 382 14.23 -15.63 -50.27
N GLY A 383 15.36 -15.10 -49.83
CA GLY A 383 15.85 -13.81 -50.30
C GLY A 383 17.34 -13.67 -50.13
N VAL A 384 18.00 -13.11 -51.14
CA VAL A 384 19.37 -12.59 -51.00
C VAL A 384 19.29 -11.12 -50.65
N VAL A 385 19.81 -10.78 -49.47
CA VAL A 385 19.87 -9.41 -48.97
C VAL A 385 21.26 -8.84 -49.19
N LEU A 386 21.31 -7.62 -49.71
CA LEU A 386 22.52 -6.84 -49.87
C LEU A 386 22.51 -5.69 -48.87
N SER A 387 23.60 -5.47 -48.16
CA SER A 387 23.74 -4.35 -47.22
C SER A 387 25.14 -3.74 -47.26
N GLN A 388 25.20 -2.43 -47.00
CA GLN A 388 26.44 -1.70 -46.75
C GLN A 388 26.76 -1.56 -45.27
N ALA A 389 25.78 -1.71 -44.37
CA ALA A 389 25.99 -1.60 -42.93
C ALA A 389 26.89 -2.72 -42.38
N TYR A 390 26.88 -3.88 -43.04
CA TYR A 390 27.67 -5.05 -42.66
C TYR A 390 28.97 -5.19 -43.47
N THR A 391 29.48 -4.13 -44.11
CA THR A 391 30.76 -4.27 -44.84
C THR A 391 31.93 -4.36 -43.88
N SER A 392 32.70 -5.45 -43.97
CA SER A 392 33.93 -5.72 -43.21
C SER A 392 35.13 -5.92 -44.15
N ASP A 393 36.20 -6.54 -43.65
CA ASP A 393 37.30 -7.02 -44.50
C ASP A 393 36.76 -7.88 -45.65
N PRO A 394 37.34 -7.77 -46.86
CA PRO A 394 36.84 -8.48 -48.03
C PRO A 394 36.93 -10.00 -47.84
N ASP A 395 35.92 -10.70 -48.35
CA ASP A 395 35.76 -12.15 -48.30
C ASP A 395 35.73 -12.73 -46.87
N THR A 396 35.13 -12.00 -45.93
CA THR A 396 34.96 -12.42 -44.54
C THR A 396 33.49 -12.37 -44.08
N PHE A 397 33.16 -13.22 -43.10
CA PHE A 397 31.90 -13.15 -42.37
C PHE A 397 31.95 -12.05 -41.31
N VAL A 398 30.83 -11.37 -41.13
CA VAL A 398 30.69 -10.26 -40.18
C VAL A 398 30.13 -10.81 -38.87
N GLY A 399 31.03 -11.31 -38.01
CA GLY A 399 30.64 -11.97 -36.76
C GLY A 399 29.60 -13.08 -36.99
N ASP A 400 28.58 -13.11 -36.14
CA ASP A 400 27.48 -14.10 -36.21
C ASP A 400 26.25 -13.59 -36.98
N THR A 401 26.36 -12.46 -37.69
CA THR A 401 25.22 -11.80 -38.36
C THR A 401 24.69 -12.54 -39.59
N GLY A 402 25.42 -13.55 -40.08
CA GLY A 402 25.12 -14.26 -41.32
C GLY A 402 25.57 -13.55 -42.60
N PHE A 403 26.05 -12.30 -42.51
CA PHE A 403 26.54 -11.54 -43.66
C PHE A 403 27.97 -11.92 -44.05
N PHE A 404 28.20 -12.03 -45.37
CA PHE A 404 29.51 -12.22 -45.98
C PHE A 404 29.86 -11.03 -46.87
N THR A 405 31.02 -10.41 -46.65
CA THR A 405 31.44 -9.23 -47.41
C THR A 405 32.19 -9.61 -48.69
N HIS A 406 31.74 -9.11 -49.84
CA HIS A 406 32.46 -9.22 -51.12
C HIS A 406 32.41 -7.91 -51.93
N SER A 407 33.56 -7.46 -52.46
CA SER A 407 33.65 -6.26 -53.32
C SER A 407 32.93 -5.00 -52.75
N ASN A 408 33.08 -4.74 -51.44
CA ASN A 408 32.45 -3.65 -50.68
C ASN A 408 30.92 -3.73 -50.50
N VAL A 409 30.32 -4.92 -50.67
CA VAL A 409 28.91 -5.17 -50.37
C VAL A 409 28.82 -6.43 -49.50
N ALA A 410 27.95 -6.43 -48.50
CA ALA A 410 27.68 -7.61 -47.69
C ALA A 410 26.45 -8.36 -48.21
N TYR A 411 26.55 -9.67 -48.30
CA TYR A 411 25.53 -10.58 -48.83
C TYR A 411 25.03 -11.46 -47.69
N ASN A 412 23.71 -11.62 -47.58
CA ASN A 412 23.10 -12.57 -46.67
C ASN A 412 22.01 -13.34 -47.40
N VAL A 413 22.10 -14.66 -47.41
CA VAL A 413 21.14 -15.57 -48.02
C VAL A 413 20.24 -16.08 -46.90
N LEU A 414 18.97 -15.68 -46.96
CA LEU A 414 17.97 -16.05 -45.96
C LEU A 414 17.01 -17.10 -46.51
N SER A 415 16.73 -18.10 -45.69
CA SER A 415 15.65 -19.07 -45.88
C SER A 415 14.66 -18.91 -44.74
N CYS A 416 13.37 -18.77 -45.06
CA CYS A 416 12.31 -18.50 -44.11
C CYS A 416 11.16 -19.49 -44.28
N SER A 417 10.66 -20.01 -43.16
CA SER A 417 9.40 -20.75 -43.08
C SER A 417 8.29 -19.80 -42.64
N VAL A 418 7.40 -19.45 -43.56
CA VAL A 418 6.30 -18.52 -43.31
C VAL A 418 5.02 -19.31 -43.03
N THR A 419 4.53 -19.19 -41.80
CA THR A 419 3.29 -19.82 -41.34
C THR A 419 2.19 -18.79 -41.23
N VAL A 420 1.07 -19.03 -41.91
CA VAL A 420 -0.15 -18.24 -41.71
C VAL A 420 -1.03 -18.92 -40.68
N ARG A 421 -1.48 -18.17 -39.68
CA ARG A 421 -2.25 -18.67 -38.54
C ARG A 421 -3.60 -17.99 -38.43
N SER A 422 -4.62 -18.74 -38.03
CA SER A 422 -5.83 -18.18 -37.43
C SER A 422 -5.54 -18.03 -35.94
N VAL A 423 -5.58 -16.81 -35.43
CA VAL A 423 -5.18 -16.48 -34.06
C VAL A 423 -6.38 -15.98 -33.25
N SER A 424 -6.50 -16.49 -32.03
CA SER A 424 -7.27 -15.84 -30.98
C SER A 424 -6.28 -15.13 -30.05
N TYR A 425 -6.55 -13.87 -29.71
CA TYR A 425 -5.65 -13.06 -28.91
C TYR A 425 -6.40 -12.28 -27.83
N VAL A 426 -5.68 -11.98 -26.76
CA VAL A 426 -6.15 -11.15 -25.64
C VAL A 426 -5.42 -9.83 -25.68
N TYR A 427 -6.18 -8.74 -25.67
CA TYR A 427 -5.64 -7.41 -25.41
C TYR A 427 -5.85 -7.04 -23.94
N PHE A 428 -4.75 -6.75 -23.23
CA PHE A 428 -4.80 -6.24 -21.87
C PHE A 428 -3.66 -5.27 -21.61
N ASN A 429 -3.97 -4.05 -21.17
CA ASN A 429 -2.98 -3.05 -20.77
C ASN A 429 -1.90 -2.75 -21.83
N GLY A 430 -2.32 -2.59 -23.09
CA GLY A 430 -1.42 -2.25 -24.20
C GLY A 430 -0.65 -3.42 -24.81
N THR A 431 -0.82 -4.65 -24.31
CA THR A 431 -0.14 -5.83 -24.83
C THR A 431 -1.11 -6.81 -25.47
N PHE A 432 -0.64 -7.49 -26.52
CA PHE A 432 -1.36 -8.55 -27.21
C PHE A 432 -0.73 -9.89 -26.86
N THR A 433 -1.52 -10.79 -26.30
CA THR A 433 -1.10 -12.15 -25.97
C THR A 433 -1.88 -13.12 -26.83
N ILE A 434 -1.19 -13.96 -27.59
CA ILE A 434 -1.82 -14.98 -28.41
C ILE A 434 -2.18 -16.17 -27.53
N ASP A 435 -3.41 -16.66 -27.68
CA ASP A 435 -3.88 -17.86 -27.00
C ASP A 435 -3.43 -19.10 -27.79
N PRO A 436 -2.45 -19.87 -27.30
CA PRO A 436 -1.94 -21.03 -28.01
C PRO A 436 -2.97 -22.17 -28.09
N SER A 437 -3.99 -22.19 -27.23
CA SER A 437 -5.00 -23.25 -27.21
C SER A 437 -6.01 -23.14 -28.35
N ASN A 438 -6.23 -21.92 -28.85
CA ASN A 438 -7.17 -21.60 -29.92
C ASN A 438 -6.47 -21.13 -31.21
N THR A 439 -5.14 -21.03 -31.19
CA THR A 439 -4.35 -20.70 -32.39
C THR A 439 -4.09 -21.94 -33.21
N MET A 440 -4.46 -21.90 -34.49
CA MET A 440 -4.25 -22.99 -35.43
C MET A 440 -3.58 -22.46 -36.70
N THR A 441 -2.76 -23.30 -37.33
CA THR A 441 -2.33 -23.05 -38.72
C THR A 441 -3.57 -22.85 -39.57
N ALA A 442 -3.61 -21.76 -40.35
CA ALA A 442 -4.77 -21.44 -41.17
C ALA A 442 -5.03 -22.60 -42.15
N SER A 443 -6.19 -23.23 -41.98
CA SER A 443 -6.62 -24.37 -42.80
C SER A 443 -7.17 -23.95 -44.15
N ASP A 444 -7.49 -22.67 -44.34
CA ASP A 444 -7.91 -22.12 -45.62
C ASP A 444 -6.68 -21.77 -46.49
N PRO A 445 -6.36 -22.56 -47.52
CA PRO A 445 -5.24 -22.26 -48.42
C PRO A 445 -5.46 -20.95 -49.19
N GLY A 446 -6.70 -20.47 -49.31
CA GLY A 446 -7.01 -19.19 -49.93
C GLY A 446 -6.41 -18.01 -49.18
N ILE A 447 -6.32 -18.07 -47.85
CA ILE A 447 -5.70 -17.02 -47.03
C ILE A 447 -4.19 -17.02 -47.25
N THR A 448 -3.58 -18.19 -47.23
CA THR A 448 -2.14 -18.35 -47.49
C THR A 448 -1.77 -17.79 -48.86
N ARG A 449 -2.56 -18.10 -49.90
CA ARG A 449 -2.37 -17.54 -51.25
C ARG A 449 -2.47 -16.03 -51.31
N ARG A 450 -3.42 -15.42 -50.60
CA ARG A 450 -3.60 -13.96 -50.56
C ARG A 450 -2.41 -13.26 -49.90
N ILE A 451 -1.88 -13.82 -48.81
CA ILE A 451 -0.69 -13.29 -48.14
C ILE A 451 0.56 -13.49 -49.01
N ALA A 452 0.73 -14.69 -49.58
CA ALA A 452 1.82 -14.98 -50.49
C ALA A 452 1.81 -14.10 -51.75
N ALA A 453 0.63 -13.75 -52.28
CA ALA A 453 0.49 -12.89 -53.46
C ALA A 453 1.20 -11.53 -53.30
N MET A 454 1.21 -10.96 -52.08
CA MET A 454 1.85 -9.67 -51.82
C MET A 454 3.37 -9.70 -52.08
N THR A 455 4.01 -10.88 -52.04
CA THR A 455 5.45 -11.03 -52.35
C THR A 455 5.80 -10.70 -53.80
N THR A 456 4.83 -10.67 -54.72
CA THR A 456 5.07 -10.19 -56.10
C THR A 456 5.35 -8.70 -56.19
N ALA A 457 5.07 -7.94 -55.14
CA ALA A 457 5.27 -6.51 -55.13
C ALA A 457 6.78 -6.21 -55.05
N ALA A 458 7.34 -5.76 -56.18
CA ALA A 458 8.79 -5.52 -56.33
C ALA A 458 9.41 -4.57 -55.30
N PHE A 459 8.62 -3.74 -54.61
CA PHE A 459 9.16 -2.87 -53.57
C PHE A 459 9.52 -3.61 -52.27
N LEU A 460 8.96 -4.80 -52.01
CA LEU A 460 9.23 -5.55 -50.77
C LEU A 460 10.68 -6.00 -50.67
N SER A 461 11.31 -6.34 -51.79
CA SER A 461 12.71 -6.74 -51.85
C SER A 461 13.68 -5.62 -51.46
N GLU A 462 13.26 -4.37 -51.53
CA GLU A 462 14.05 -3.22 -51.06
C GLU A 462 13.64 -2.81 -49.65
N ARG A 463 12.33 -2.80 -49.37
CA ARG A 463 11.77 -2.23 -48.14
C ARG A 463 12.06 -3.06 -46.90
N ILE A 464 11.89 -4.38 -46.97
CA ILE A 464 12.11 -5.27 -45.82
C ILE A 464 13.59 -5.21 -45.39
N PRO A 465 14.59 -5.44 -46.27
CA PRO A 465 15.98 -5.28 -45.89
C PRO A 465 16.33 -3.90 -45.33
N ALA A 466 15.85 -2.83 -45.97
CA ALA A 466 16.14 -1.46 -45.54
C ALA A 466 15.58 -1.15 -44.14
N ALA A 467 14.44 -1.75 -43.76
CA ALA A 467 13.82 -1.55 -42.46
C ALA A 467 14.57 -2.23 -41.30
N VAL A 468 15.32 -3.30 -41.60
CA VAL A 468 16.09 -4.06 -40.59
C VAL A 468 17.61 -3.91 -40.74
N ASP A 469 18.06 -3.02 -41.62
CA ASP A 469 19.49 -2.84 -41.88
C ASP A 469 20.23 -2.40 -40.60
N GLY A 470 21.31 -3.12 -40.28
CA GLY A 470 22.06 -2.92 -39.04
C GLY A 470 21.51 -3.63 -37.78
N ALA A 471 20.30 -4.21 -37.81
CA ALA A 471 19.68 -4.83 -36.62
C ALA A 471 20.55 -5.94 -35.98
N GLY A 472 21.21 -6.76 -36.80
CA GLY A 472 22.13 -7.81 -36.34
C GLY A 472 23.47 -7.33 -35.75
N LEU A 473 23.83 -6.05 -35.83
CA LEU A 473 25.14 -5.57 -35.32
C LEU A 473 25.23 -5.55 -33.79
N GLU A 474 24.10 -5.43 -33.09
CA GLU A 474 24.06 -5.42 -31.62
C GLU A 474 23.95 -6.83 -31.03
N ASP A 475 23.03 -7.65 -31.56
CA ASP A 475 22.66 -8.95 -30.98
C ASP A 475 23.06 -10.18 -31.83
N GLY A 476 23.62 -9.97 -33.02
CA GLY A 476 24.00 -11.05 -33.96
C GLY A 476 22.82 -11.66 -34.75
N ASP A 477 21.57 -11.44 -34.32
CA ASP A 477 20.40 -12.12 -34.88
C ASP A 477 19.64 -11.27 -35.93
N TYR A 478 20.28 -11.10 -37.10
CA TYR A 478 19.66 -10.41 -38.24
C TYR A 478 18.44 -11.17 -38.79
N ALA A 479 18.52 -12.50 -38.84
CA ALA A 479 17.50 -13.34 -39.47
C ALA A 479 16.16 -13.27 -38.73
N SER A 480 16.15 -13.28 -37.38
CA SER A 480 14.94 -13.09 -36.57
C SER A 480 14.31 -11.70 -36.78
N SER A 481 15.14 -10.66 -36.87
CA SER A 481 14.67 -9.29 -37.15
C SER A 481 14.03 -9.19 -38.53
N PHE A 482 14.66 -9.80 -39.54
CA PHE A 482 14.11 -9.91 -40.89
C PHE A 482 12.79 -10.69 -40.91
N GLY A 483 12.70 -11.82 -40.21
CA GLY A 483 11.46 -12.62 -40.11
C GLY A 483 10.30 -11.85 -39.47
N ARG A 484 10.57 -11.03 -38.45
CA ARG A 484 9.56 -10.15 -37.83
C ARG A 484 9.06 -9.08 -38.79
N GLU A 485 9.95 -8.40 -39.50
CA GLU A 485 9.54 -7.36 -40.46
C GLU A 485 8.86 -7.97 -41.69
N LEU A 486 9.34 -9.12 -42.20
CA LEU A 486 8.65 -9.89 -43.24
C LEU A 486 7.22 -10.22 -42.81
N SER A 487 7.03 -10.74 -41.60
CA SER A 487 5.71 -11.06 -41.05
C SER A 487 4.81 -9.82 -41.00
N ARG A 488 5.36 -8.69 -40.53
CA ARG A 488 4.66 -7.41 -40.41
C ARG A 488 4.24 -6.84 -41.75
N GLU A 489 5.12 -6.84 -42.74
CA GLU A 489 4.82 -6.31 -44.08
C GLU A 489 3.80 -7.20 -44.80
N LEU A 490 4.01 -8.53 -44.77
CA LEU A 490 3.09 -9.48 -45.40
C LEU A 490 1.66 -9.34 -44.86
N ILE A 491 1.50 -9.25 -43.53
CA ILE A 491 0.17 -9.06 -42.95
C ILE A 491 -0.37 -7.66 -43.25
N ALA A 492 0.43 -6.59 -43.09
CA ALA A 492 -0.02 -5.22 -43.32
C ALA A 492 -0.52 -4.99 -44.75
N PHE A 493 0.19 -5.50 -45.75
CA PHE A 493 -0.19 -5.32 -47.15
C PHE A 493 -1.46 -6.10 -47.55
N THR A 494 -1.91 -7.04 -46.71
CA THR A 494 -3.22 -7.67 -46.85
C THR A 494 -4.35 -6.96 -46.07
N ALA A 495 -4.07 -5.84 -45.39
CA ALA A 495 -5.04 -5.14 -44.52
C ALA A 495 -6.37 -4.79 -45.20
N SER A 496 -6.35 -4.50 -46.51
CA SER A 496 -7.57 -4.23 -47.28
C SER A 496 -8.58 -5.40 -47.32
N LEU A 497 -8.16 -6.62 -47.00
CA LEU A 497 -9.03 -7.78 -46.87
C LEU A 497 -9.83 -7.82 -45.58
N TYR A 498 -9.34 -7.13 -44.54
CA TYR A 498 -9.87 -7.24 -43.20
C TYR A 498 -10.97 -6.21 -42.98
N SER A 499 -12.11 -6.70 -42.52
CA SER A 499 -13.22 -5.89 -42.03
C SER A 499 -13.30 -6.00 -40.50
N PRO A 500 -13.71 -4.93 -39.80
CA PRO A 500 -13.97 -5.00 -38.37
C PRO A 500 -15.05 -6.03 -38.02
N ASP A 501 -14.86 -6.74 -36.91
CA ASP A 501 -15.79 -7.73 -36.37
C ASP A 501 -15.95 -7.60 -34.86
N ALA A 502 -17.00 -8.20 -34.30
CA ALA A 502 -17.23 -8.20 -32.86
C ALA A 502 -16.17 -9.03 -32.11
N PRO A 503 -15.72 -8.60 -30.92
CA PRO A 503 -14.90 -9.43 -30.05
C PRO A 503 -15.69 -10.65 -29.55
N GLU A 504 -14.99 -11.72 -29.19
CA GLU A 504 -15.60 -12.88 -28.54
C GLU A 504 -16.03 -12.55 -27.11
N GLU A 505 -15.21 -11.77 -26.41
CA GLU A 505 -15.47 -11.28 -25.07
C GLU A 505 -14.92 -9.86 -24.92
N LEU A 506 -15.68 -9.01 -24.23
CA LEU A 506 -15.32 -7.62 -23.97
C LEU A 506 -15.62 -7.26 -22.51
N GLN A 507 -14.60 -6.78 -21.82
CA GLN A 507 -14.70 -6.37 -20.42
C GLN A 507 -14.19 -4.93 -20.28
N ARG A 508 -14.87 -4.15 -19.44
CA ARG A 508 -14.41 -2.83 -19.05
C ARG A 508 -13.41 -2.96 -17.90
N VAL A 509 -12.24 -2.37 -18.06
CA VAL A 509 -11.19 -2.36 -17.05
C VAL A 509 -11.24 -1.01 -16.33
N THR A 510 -11.74 -1.02 -15.10
CA THR A 510 -11.72 0.18 -14.25
C THR A 510 -10.62 0.04 -13.20
N PRO A 511 -9.69 0.99 -13.11
CA PRO A 511 -8.70 0.99 -12.04
C PRO A 511 -9.39 1.35 -10.72
N ILE A 512 -9.37 0.43 -9.75
CA ILE A 512 -9.77 0.69 -8.36
C ILE A 512 -8.54 0.96 -7.51
N LEU A 513 -8.63 1.93 -6.60
CA LEU A 513 -7.57 2.27 -5.66
C LEU A 513 -7.80 1.51 -4.35
N GLY A 514 -7.03 0.45 -4.13
CA GLY A 514 -6.96 -0.19 -2.82
C GLY A 514 -5.74 0.26 -2.02
N SER A 515 -5.42 -0.51 -0.98
CA SER A 515 -4.35 -0.18 -0.05
C SER A 515 -3.51 -1.39 0.35
N ARG A 516 -2.24 -1.11 0.63
CA ARG A 516 -1.30 -2.03 1.28
C ARG A 516 -1.13 -1.56 2.70
N LEU A 517 -1.48 -2.41 3.66
CA LEU A 517 -1.46 -2.13 5.09
C LEU A 517 -0.51 -3.08 5.82
N SER A 518 0.19 -2.56 6.83
CA SER A 518 1.05 -3.37 7.70
C SER A 518 0.21 -4.13 8.73
N LEU A 519 0.10 -5.46 8.57
CA LEU A 519 -0.58 -6.34 9.51
C LEU A 519 -0.04 -6.24 10.95
N PRO A 520 1.29 -6.25 11.22
CA PRO A 520 1.78 -6.18 12.58
C PRO A 520 1.41 -4.86 13.26
N VAL A 521 1.44 -3.73 12.54
CA VAL A 521 1.03 -2.43 13.09
C VAL A 521 -0.45 -2.46 13.46
N LEU A 522 -1.33 -2.92 12.56
CA LEU A 522 -2.76 -3.07 12.83
C LEU A 522 -3.04 -3.98 14.04
N ALA A 523 -2.33 -5.12 14.14
CA ALA A 523 -2.49 -6.05 15.25
C ALA A 523 -2.09 -5.42 16.60
N VAL A 524 -0.97 -4.68 16.64
CA VAL A 524 -0.53 -3.98 17.86
C VAL A 524 -1.51 -2.85 18.21
N MET A 525 -2.05 -2.12 17.23
CA MET A 525 -3.07 -1.09 17.47
C MET A 525 -4.34 -1.67 18.09
N ALA A 526 -4.80 -2.82 17.58
CA ALA A 526 -5.95 -3.52 18.15
C ALA A 526 -5.68 -4.02 19.58
N LEU A 527 -4.47 -4.53 19.83
CA LEU A 527 -4.05 -4.95 21.16
C LEU A 527 -4.03 -3.76 22.14
N ILE A 528 -3.39 -2.64 21.78
CA ILE A 528 -3.32 -1.44 22.62
C ILE A 528 -4.71 -0.90 22.93
N THR A 529 -5.59 -0.82 21.93
CA THR A 529 -6.97 -0.36 22.10
C THR A 529 -7.74 -1.27 23.07
N SER A 530 -7.59 -2.59 22.92
CA SER A 530 -8.22 -3.57 23.80
C SER A 530 -7.71 -3.48 25.24
N VAL A 531 -6.39 -3.35 25.41
CA VAL A 531 -5.75 -3.18 26.72
C VAL A 531 -6.19 -1.86 27.37
N TYR A 532 -6.27 -0.77 26.61
CA TYR A 532 -6.77 0.52 27.10
C TYR A 532 -8.23 0.43 27.55
N GLY A 533 -9.10 -0.22 26.76
CA GLY A 533 -10.50 -0.45 27.11
C GLY A 533 -10.65 -1.26 28.40
N ALA A 534 -9.91 -2.37 28.53
CA ALA A 534 -9.91 -3.18 29.75
C ALA A 534 -9.38 -2.39 30.96
N PHE A 535 -8.33 -1.60 30.77
CA PHE A 535 -7.75 -0.74 31.79
C PHE A 535 -8.72 0.36 32.26
N LEU A 536 -9.47 0.96 31.34
CA LEU A 536 -10.55 1.90 31.65
C LEU A 536 -11.63 1.26 32.54
N LEU A 537 -12.08 0.06 32.20
CA LEU A 537 -13.07 -0.68 32.99
C LEU A 537 -12.54 -1.03 34.38
N PHE A 538 -11.29 -1.47 34.49
CA PHE A 538 -10.63 -1.75 35.77
C PHE A 538 -10.56 -0.50 36.67
N LEU A 539 -10.16 0.65 36.12
CA LEU A 539 -10.12 1.91 36.87
C LEU A 539 -11.51 2.39 37.24
N THR A 540 -12.50 2.14 36.40
CA THR A 540 -13.91 2.45 36.69
C THR A 540 -14.42 1.65 37.87
N ALA A 541 -14.23 0.32 37.86
CA ALA A 541 -14.61 -0.54 38.97
C ALA A 541 -13.91 -0.10 40.27
N SER A 542 -12.61 0.19 40.19
CA SER A 542 -11.82 0.70 41.32
C SER A 542 -12.34 2.03 41.86
N ALA A 543 -12.70 2.97 40.97
CA ALA A 543 -13.23 4.29 41.34
C ALA A 543 -14.62 4.18 41.97
N VAL A 544 -15.49 3.32 41.43
CA VAL A 544 -16.82 3.05 41.98
C VAL A 544 -16.70 2.47 43.39
N LEU A 545 -15.86 1.44 43.57
CA LEU A 545 -15.59 0.84 44.88
C LEU A 545 -15.02 1.85 45.89
N ALA A 546 -14.07 2.69 45.46
CA ALA A 546 -13.48 3.75 46.28
C ALA A 546 -14.53 4.80 46.70
N SER A 547 -15.48 5.12 45.81
CA SER A 547 -16.54 6.09 46.08
C SER A 547 -17.66 5.53 46.97
N SER A 548 -17.91 4.22 46.93
CA SER A 548 -18.89 3.57 47.80
C SER A 548 -18.33 3.27 49.19
N ALA A 549 -17.02 3.09 49.32
CA ALA A 549 -16.39 2.73 50.59
C ALA A 549 -16.43 3.85 51.65
N SER A 550 -16.40 5.13 51.23
CA SER A 550 -16.57 6.26 52.15
C SER A 550 -17.11 7.50 51.47
N PRO A 551 -18.05 8.24 52.10
CA PRO A 551 -18.53 9.52 51.59
C PRO A 551 -17.44 10.60 51.52
N TYR A 552 -16.38 10.46 52.33
CA TYR A 552 -15.27 11.39 52.39
C TYR A 552 -14.26 11.26 51.24
N THR A 553 -14.29 10.15 50.48
CA THR A 553 -13.41 9.94 49.32
C THR A 553 -13.54 11.07 48.29
N LEU A 554 -14.75 11.59 48.09
CA LEU A 554 -14.98 12.70 47.16
C LEU A 554 -14.31 14.00 47.64
N LEU A 555 -14.40 14.27 48.94
CA LEU A 555 -13.78 15.45 49.53
C LEU A 555 -12.25 15.33 49.47
N ALA A 556 -11.70 14.15 49.77
CA ALA A 556 -10.28 13.87 49.58
C ALA A 556 -9.83 14.03 48.12
N ARG A 557 -10.64 13.59 47.15
CA ARG A 557 -10.38 13.80 45.72
C ARG A 557 -10.36 15.28 45.36
N LYS A 558 -11.31 16.09 45.86
CA LYS A 558 -11.32 17.54 45.64
C LYS A 558 -10.04 18.19 46.19
N ARG A 559 -9.58 17.78 47.38
CA ARG A 559 -8.31 18.26 47.96
C ARG A 559 -7.08 17.83 47.16
N LEU A 560 -7.12 16.68 46.49
CA LEU A 560 -6.08 16.27 45.53
C LEU A 560 -6.11 17.08 44.22
N ALA A 561 -7.28 17.58 43.81
CA ALA A 561 -7.43 18.41 42.61
C ALA A 561 -7.12 19.90 42.87
N GLU A 562 -7.29 20.40 44.10
CA GLU A 562 -7.09 21.80 44.49
C GLU A 562 -5.84 21.97 45.37
N PRO A 563 -4.63 22.11 44.77
CA PRO A 563 -3.35 22.03 45.48
C PRO A 563 -3.14 23.15 46.50
N LEU A 564 -3.63 24.35 46.20
CA LEU A 564 -3.37 25.54 47.01
C LEU A 564 -3.92 25.41 48.44
N THR A 565 -5.14 24.86 48.58
CA THR A 565 -5.78 24.75 49.89
C THR A 565 -5.12 23.70 50.79
N ALA A 566 -4.67 22.58 50.21
CA ALA A 566 -3.95 21.53 50.94
C ALA A 566 -2.55 22.00 51.37
N VAL A 567 -1.84 22.73 50.51
CA VAL A 567 -0.49 23.26 50.79
C VAL A 567 -0.54 24.37 51.86
N HIS A 568 -1.47 25.32 51.76
CA HIS A 568 -1.64 26.36 52.78
C HIS A 568 -2.07 25.80 54.15
N ALA A 569 -2.97 24.82 54.17
CA ALA A 569 -3.37 24.15 55.41
C ALA A 569 -2.20 23.39 56.07
N ALA A 570 -1.30 22.82 55.27
CA ALA A 570 -0.16 22.06 55.77
C ALA A 570 1.03 22.93 56.24
N TYR A 571 1.14 24.20 55.81
CA TYR A 571 2.36 25.01 55.98
C TYR A 571 2.15 26.50 56.33
N ALA A 572 1.03 26.89 56.92
CA ALA A 572 0.75 28.28 57.35
C ALA A 572 1.82 28.97 58.27
N ARG A 573 2.95 28.31 58.57
CA ARG A 573 4.08 28.87 59.33
C ARG A 573 5.38 29.09 58.52
N ALA A 574 5.51 28.65 57.26
CA ALA A 574 6.76 28.75 56.52
C ALA A 574 6.67 29.70 55.32
N GLU A 575 7.26 30.88 55.46
CA GLU A 575 7.76 31.76 54.38
C GLU A 575 6.84 31.95 53.14
N PRO A 576 5.96 32.97 53.14
CA PRO A 576 5.06 33.28 52.02
C PRO A 576 5.76 33.40 50.66
N HIS A 577 7.03 33.83 50.63
CA HIS A 577 7.79 34.00 49.40
C HIS A 577 8.06 32.69 48.65
N ARG A 578 8.15 31.53 49.35
CA ARG A 578 8.36 30.21 48.71
C ARG A 578 7.12 29.65 48.06
N THR A 579 5.93 30.09 48.47
CA THR A 579 4.66 29.59 47.90
C THR A 579 4.43 30.02 46.44
N TRP A 580 5.22 30.97 45.94
CA TRP A 580 5.13 31.50 44.56
C TRP A 580 6.14 30.88 43.58
N GLU A 581 6.97 29.95 44.02
CA GLU A 581 8.05 29.39 43.20
C GLU A 581 7.57 28.16 42.40
N GLN A 582 7.73 28.15 41.06
CA GLN A 582 7.15 27.09 40.21
C GLN A 582 7.77 25.70 40.39
N SER A 583 8.96 25.60 41.02
CA SER A 583 9.64 24.32 41.22
C SER A 583 9.28 23.70 42.56
N ASN A 584 8.66 22.51 42.54
CA ASN A 584 8.36 21.72 43.75
C ASN A 584 9.59 21.56 44.68
N GLN A 585 10.80 21.50 44.13
CA GLN A 585 12.04 21.36 44.92
C GLN A 585 12.36 22.55 45.82
N ARG A 586 11.88 23.74 45.47
CA ARG A 586 12.09 24.96 46.26
C ARG A 586 10.89 25.29 47.16
N LEU A 587 9.71 24.78 46.81
CA LEU A 587 8.49 24.88 47.64
C LEU A 587 8.55 24.06 48.95
N PHE A 588 9.29 22.95 48.96
CA PHE A 588 9.27 21.98 50.07
C PHE A 588 10.66 21.79 50.72
N SER A 589 10.78 22.01 52.05
CA SER A 589 12.01 21.84 52.84
C SER A 589 12.38 20.35 53.07
N THR A 590 13.49 20.07 53.77
CA THR A 590 13.97 18.70 54.08
C THR A 590 12.88 17.85 54.74
N GLU A 591 12.48 16.78 54.05
CA GLU A 591 11.40 15.88 54.47
C GLU A 591 11.83 15.02 55.66
N THR A 592 11.04 15.03 56.73
CA THR A 592 11.12 14.03 57.80
C THR A 592 9.85 13.17 57.84
N GLY A 593 9.93 11.96 58.41
CA GLY A 593 8.78 11.06 58.51
C GLY A 593 7.57 11.65 59.26
N SER A 594 7.81 12.66 60.09
CA SER A 594 6.81 13.46 60.81
C SER A 594 6.04 14.45 59.93
N ASP A 595 6.52 14.77 58.72
CA ASP A 595 5.87 15.72 57.81
C ASP A 595 4.76 15.09 56.95
N ARG A 596 4.38 13.83 57.20
CA ARG A 596 3.36 13.12 56.43
C ARG A 596 1.97 13.74 56.64
N LEU A 597 1.24 13.88 55.53
CA LEU A 597 -0.08 14.48 55.53
C LEU A 597 -1.17 13.43 55.74
N SER A 598 -2.07 13.69 56.68
CA SER A 598 -3.35 13.02 56.84
C SER A 598 -4.48 13.86 56.25
N VAL A 599 -5.46 13.20 55.65
CA VAL A 599 -6.71 13.80 55.18
C VAL A 599 -7.88 13.15 55.89
N GLY A 600 -8.84 13.95 56.36
CA GLY A 600 -9.97 13.43 57.12
C GLY A 600 -10.82 14.53 57.77
N PRO A 601 -11.85 14.14 58.53
CA PRO A 601 -12.55 15.07 59.41
C PRO A 601 -11.60 15.56 60.51
N THR A 602 -11.58 16.87 60.73
CA THR A 602 -10.78 17.60 61.73
C THR A 602 -11.70 18.50 62.54
N THR A 603 -11.42 18.69 63.83
CA THR A 603 -12.12 19.68 64.66
C THR A 603 -11.63 21.10 64.31
N SER A 604 -12.55 21.98 63.97
CA SER A 604 -12.31 23.42 63.77
C SER A 604 -11.98 24.07 65.12
N ALA A 605 -11.27 25.21 65.08
CA ALA A 605 -10.98 26.04 66.26
C ALA A 605 -12.26 26.48 67.02
N THR A 606 -13.41 26.46 66.36
CA THR A 606 -14.73 26.77 66.93
C THR A 606 -15.51 25.53 67.40
N GLY A 607 -14.88 24.35 67.46
CA GLY A 607 -15.50 23.08 67.89
C GLY A 607 -16.35 22.36 66.83
N GLY A 608 -16.50 22.91 65.61
CA GLY A 608 -17.23 22.26 64.51
C GLY A 608 -16.42 21.21 63.75
N LEU A 609 -17.06 20.19 63.19
CA LEU A 609 -16.41 19.22 62.29
C LEU A 609 -16.15 19.85 60.92
N ALA A 610 -14.90 19.89 60.47
CA ALA A 610 -14.48 20.34 59.15
C ALA A 610 -13.72 19.21 58.42
N PHE A 611 -13.66 19.22 57.08
CA PHE A 611 -12.83 18.26 56.33
C PHE A 611 -11.53 18.94 55.88
N GLY A 612 -10.42 18.47 56.43
CA GLY A 612 -9.12 19.13 56.34
C GLY A 612 -7.97 18.20 56.00
N VAL A 613 -6.82 18.82 55.73
CA VAL A 613 -5.52 18.14 55.65
C VAL A 613 -4.73 18.58 56.88
N SER A 614 -4.24 17.62 57.66
CA SER A 614 -3.43 17.86 58.86
C SER A 614 -2.09 17.16 58.75
N ARG A 615 -1.10 17.58 59.54
CA ARG A 615 0.13 16.80 59.74
C ARG A 615 -0.12 15.71 60.77
N ALA A 616 0.62 14.60 60.63
CA ALA A 616 0.71 13.63 61.72
C ALA A 616 1.27 14.32 62.96
N VAL A 617 0.48 14.41 64.04
CA VAL A 617 1.00 14.82 65.35
C VAL A 617 2.01 13.75 65.75
N GLY A 618 3.28 14.13 65.87
CA GLY A 618 4.30 13.23 66.37
C GLY A 618 3.83 12.68 67.72
N ALA A 619 3.84 11.37 67.89
CA ALA A 619 3.74 10.82 69.24
C ALA A 619 4.81 11.52 70.09
N PRO A 620 4.46 12.07 71.27
CA PRO A 620 5.45 12.71 72.12
C PRO A 620 6.59 11.72 72.32
N SER A 621 7.80 12.13 71.96
CA SER A 621 9.01 11.37 72.24
C SER A 621 9.10 11.21 73.76
N THR A 622 8.83 10.01 74.24
CA THR A 622 9.15 9.60 75.62
C THR A 622 10.65 9.52 75.80
#